data_AF-A0A7C7CDQ9-F1
#
_entry.id   AF-A0A7C7CDQ9-F1
#
_cell.length_a   1.000
_cell.length_b   1.000
_cell.length_c   1.000
_cell.angle_alpha   90.00
_cell.angle_beta   90.00
_cell.angle_gamma   90.00
#
_symmetry.space_group_name_H-M   'P 1'
#
loop_
_entity.id
_entity.type
_entity.pdbx_description
1 polymer ?
#
loop_
_entity_poly.entity_id
_entity_poly.type
_entity_poly.pdbx_seq_one_letter_code
_entity_poly.pdbx_strand_id
1 'polypeptide(L)' 'MKINIEDVFKLQEQRSEINKNMASENEYYKDGKKVDIPKSELDEWDFTGLSNTDFVTMRDWD' A
#
# COMPACT_ATOMS: atom_id res chain seq x y z
N MET A 1 -21.50 -5.04 10.76
CA MET A 1 -20.73 -4.81 9.52
C MET A 1 -20.18 -6.16 9.08
N LYS A 2 -20.40 -6.57 7.83
CA LYS A 2 -19.80 -7.80 7.27
C LYS A 2 -18.61 -7.37 6.43
N ILE A 3 -17.44 -7.94 6.67
CA ILE A 3 -16.22 -7.65 5.92
C ILE A 3 -15.87 -8.92 5.13
N ASN A 4 -15.66 -8.77 3.83
CA ASN A 4 -15.15 -9.86 3.01
C ASN A 4 -13.63 -9.90 3.14
N ILE A 5 -13.10 -11.00 3.66
CA ILE A 5 -11.66 -11.15 3.88
C ILE A 5 -10.88 -11.22 2.55
N GLU A 6 -11.50 -11.71 1.47
CA GLU A 6 -10.87 -11.77 0.15
C GLU A 6 -10.60 -10.36 -0.42
N ASP A 7 -11.51 -9.42 -0.18
CA ASP A 7 -11.33 -8.04 -0.61
C ASP A 7 -10.21 -7.36 0.18
N VAL A 8 -10.05 -7.71 1.47
CA VAL A 8 -8.91 -7.27 2.27
C VAL A 8 -7.61 -7.80 1.67
N PHE A 9 -7.55 -9.09 1.30
CA PHE A 9 -6.34 -9.66 0.70
C PHE A 9 -5.96 -9.01 -0.63
N LYS A 10 -6.93 -8.75 -1.51
CA LYS A 10 -6.67 -8.05 -2.78
C LYS A 10 -6.10 -6.64 -2.55
N LEU A 11 -6.68 -5.89 -1.60
CA LEU A 11 -6.18 -4.56 -1.25
C LEU A 11 -4.76 -4.64 -0.68
N GLN A 12 -4.44 -5.68 0.08
CA GLN A 12 -3.09 -5.90 0.61
C GLN A 12 -2.08 -6.27 -0.47
N GLU A 13 -2.45 -7.12 -1.42
CA GLU A 13 -1.62 -7.48 -2.57
C GLU A 13 -1.30 -6.24 -3.42
N GLN A 14 -2.33 -5.47 -3.78
CA GLN A 14 -2.16 -4.20 -4.50
C GLN A 14 -1.25 -3.22 -3.74
N ARG A 15 -1.42 -3.12 -2.41
CA ARG A 15 -0.56 -2.29 -1.57
C ARG A 15 0.89 -2.78 -1.56
N SER A 16 1.11 -4.09 -1.50
CA SER A 16 2.45 -4.69 -1.57
C SER A 16 3.14 -4.33 -2.88
N GLU A 17 2.41 -4.33 -4.01
CA GLU A 17 2.96 -3.91 -5.29
C GLU A 17 3.40 -2.44 -5.31
N ILE A 18 2.61 -1.54 -4.71
CA ILE A 18 2.96 -0.11 -4.59
C ILE A 18 4.23 0.08 -3.75
N ASN A 19 4.40 -0.73 -2.72
CA ASN A 19 5.55 -0.67 -1.79
C ASN A 19 6.85 -1.26 -2.37
N LYS A 20 6.82 -1.90 -3.54
CA LYS A 20 8.05 -2.41 -4.19
C LYS A 20 8.97 -1.28 -4.68
N ASN A 21 8.40 -0.10 -4.93
CA ASN A 21 9.14 1.08 -5.36
C ASN A 21 9.23 2.09 -4.22
N MET A 22 10.21 3.00 -4.28
CA MET A 22 10.23 4.11 -3.33
C MET A 22 9.01 5.02 -3.57
N ALA A 23 8.40 5.55 -2.51
CA ALA A 23 7.25 6.45 -2.64
C ALA A 23 7.53 7.63 -3.59
N SER A 24 8.76 8.17 -3.55
CA SER A 24 9.20 9.24 -4.45
C SER A 24 9.26 8.88 -5.94
N GLU A 25 9.18 7.60 -6.30
CA GLU A 25 9.23 7.11 -7.68
C GLU A 25 7.83 6.87 -8.27
N ASN A 26 6.79 6.91 -7.43
CA ASN A 26 5.42 6.69 -7.87
C ASN A 26 4.78 7.97 -8.42
N GLU A 27 3.96 7.83 -9.46
CA GLU A 27 3.10 8.92 -9.91
C GLU A 27 1.76 8.89 -9.18
N TYR A 28 1.38 10.01 -8.56
CA TYR A 28 0.15 10.13 -7.80
C TYR A 28 -0.93 10.84 -8.62
N TYR A 29 -2.15 10.30 -8.58
CA TYR A 29 -3.31 10.88 -9.25
C TYR A 29 -4.51 10.93 -8.29
N LYS A 30 -5.28 12.02 -8.37
CA LYS A 30 -6.54 12.19 -7.65
C LYS A 30 -7.58 12.78 -8.59
N ASP A 31 -8.74 12.15 -8.69
CA ASP A 31 -9.84 12.56 -9.59
C ASP A 31 -9.40 12.71 -11.06
N GLY A 32 -8.51 11.81 -11.51
CA GLY A 32 -7.97 11.81 -12.87
C GLY A 32 -6.90 12.88 -13.13
N LYS A 33 -6.50 13.66 -12.13
CA LYS A 33 -5.45 14.69 -12.24
C LYS A 33 -4.19 14.23 -11.52
N LYS A 34 -3.03 14.45 -12.16
CA LYS A 34 -1.73 14.22 -11.51
C LYS A 34 -1.58 15.17 -10.32
N VAL A 35 -1.18 14.61 -9.19
CA VAL A 35 -0.87 15.33 -7.96
C VAL A 35 0.64 15.28 -7.79
N ASP A 36 1.25 16.44 -7.67
CA ASP A 36 2.67 16.54 -7.34
C ASP A 36 2.79 16.59 -5.81
N ILE A 37 3.46 15.59 -5.24
CA ILE A 37 3.65 15.48 -3.79
C ILE A 37 5.15 15.69 -3.54
N PRO A 38 5.54 16.70 -2.75
CA PRO A 38 6.94 16.96 -2.46
C PRO A 38 7.63 15.74 -1.86
N LYS A 39 8.86 15.47 -2.29
CA LYS A 39 9.64 14.34 -1.77
C LYS A 39 9.76 14.37 -0.24
N SER A 40 9.92 15.54 0.37
CA SER A 40 9.96 15.67 1.83
C SER A 40 8.67 15.19 2.51
N GLU A 41 7.52 15.41 1.90
CA GLU A 41 6.24 14.90 2.42
C GLU A 41 6.15 13.38 2.24
N LEU A 42 6.64 12.85 1.12
CA LEU A 42 6.69 11.40 0.87
C LEU A 42 7.68 10.67 1.78
N ASP A 43 8.81 11.30 2.10
CA ASP A 43 9.81 10.78 3.04
C ASP A 43 9.26 10.79 4.48
N GLU A 44 8.36 11.73 4.80
CA GLU A 44 7.58 11.78 6.05
C GLU A 44 6.39 10.83 6.06
N TRP A 45 6.03 10.22 4.92
CA TRP A 45 5.19 9.03 4.90
C TRP A 45 6.02 7.84 5.35
N ASP A 46 6.57 7.99 6.56
CA ASP A 46 6.99 6.89 7.39
C ASP A 46 5.69 6.13 7.64
N PHE A 47 5.47 5.11 6.83
CA PHE A 47 4.32 4.23 6.97
C PHE A 47 4.52 3.47 8.29
N THR A 48 4.23 4.16 9.39
CA THR A 48 4.41 3.75 10.77
C THR A 48 3.33 2.71 11.05
N GLY A 49 3.63 1.49 10.63
CA GLY A 49 2.70 0.37 10.47
C GLY A 49 3.13 -0.65 9.40
N LEU A 50 4.14 -0.31 8.58
CA LEU A 50 4.83 -1.16 7.61
C LEU A 50 6.19 -1.64 8.13
N SER A 51 6.28 -2.03 9.41
CA SER A 51 7.38 -2.92 9.79
C SER A 51 7.21 -4.21 9.00
N ASN A 52 8.29 -4.68 8.37
CA ASN A 52 8.50 -5.86 7.52
C ASN A 52 8.02 -7.23 8.08
N THR A 53 6.91 -7.27 8.78
CA THR A 53 6.02 -8.42 8.75
C THR A 53 5.04 -8.17 7.62
N ASP A 54 5.47 -8.54 6.41
CA ASP A 54 4.59 -9.16 5.43
C ASP A 54 3.43 -9.82 6.19
N PHE A 55 2.21 -9.28 6.05
CA PHE A 55 1.06 -10.03 6.51
C PHE A 55 1.11 -11.32 5.73
N VAL A 56 1.39 -12.41 6.46
CA VAL A 56 1.50 -13.78 5.98
C VAL A 56 0.51 -13.99 4.84
N THR A 57 1.00 -13.98 3.61
CA THR A 57 0.24 -14.42 2.42
C THR A 57 0.13 -15.94 2.37
N MET A 58 0.69 -16.65 3.37
CA MET A 58 0.51 -18.09 3.51
C MET A 58 -0.93 -18.38 3.90
N ARG A 59 -1.70 -18.73 2.86
CA ARG A 59 -2.73 -19.76 2.93
C ARG A 59 -2.17 -20.95 3.71
N ASP A 60 -2.73 -21.18 4.89
CA ASP A 60 -3.00 -22.51 5.43
C ASP A 60 -4.23 -22.36 6.34
N TRP A 61 -5.41 -22.47 5.72
CA TRP A 61 -6.65 -22.77 6.41
C TRP A 61 -7.24 -23.96 5.65
N ASP A 62 -7.31 -25.11 6.33
CA ASP A 62 -7.75 -26.42 5.84
C ASP A 62 -8.90 -26.38 4.81
#